data_AF-A0A3Q9FSK0-F1
#
_entry.id   AF-A0A3Q9FSK0-F1
#
_cell.length_a   1.000
_cell.length_b   1.000
_cell.length_c   1.000
_cell.angle_alpha   90.00
_cell.angle_beta   90.00
_cell.angle_gamma   90.00
#
_symmetry.space_group_name_H-M   'P 1'
#
loop_
_entity.id
_entity.type
_entity.pdbx_description
1 polymer ?
#
loop_
_entity_poly.entity_id
_entity_poly.type
_entity_poly.pdbx_seq_one_letter_code
_entity_poly.pdbx_strand_id
1 'polypeptide(L)'
;MELTQGSTHPEAHRRRSPSSASCPGRHYAQGFITMVLRCPRFAGDPVLEACLAGTHRMFRPEQGLAVKRVQAALIALGRPVGPAGDDGFFGPDTGAAVSAYKDAKGLSPDDPVVGKGTMGALDDDLFVDPPTLDPAFKEFSPFVVDRRLEPFAGLELAVLIDTPLNSWRHMLGRFTLDALNSSTLLGIVAMSRSLDLRDRFLAAAAPTQPNGTSAADFFDDALITDDAVGRTVTFQARDGTRQAFVLIKDDVILGRQFIVRTTTGGRARVSLQGVLVHELTHVRNRSAEVRLLRTPDTDGGTYVDTALAQARSATGRPTAQVLDSFVGEICARHVHWIVVQEAAGNPFAPRFLPPGKLAEAVRFYAQEVTGLFDSNGYLTGIVNQGRATLLQQLSLWLQRCREFSLTDNPDESARTDTLFADTADACARGTVDTQADGLFPLPADFTEPPPT
;
A
#
# COMPACT_ATOMS: atom_id res chain seq x y z
N MET A 1 -54.59 -54.51 -58.65
CA MET A 1 -54.84 -53.14 -58.12
C MET A 1 -54.26 -53.14 -56.72
N GLU A 2 -52.94 -53.01 -56.66
CA GLU A 2 -52.20 -51.85 -56.11
C GLU A 2 -52.10 -51.94 -54.56
N LEU A 3 -50.94 -52.42 -54.07
CA LEU A 3 -49.87 -51.65 -53.41
C LEU A 3 -50.27 -51.22 -51.98
N THR A 4 -49.57 -51.51 -50.87
CA THR A 4 -48.34 -52.25 -50.57
C THR A 4 -48.35 -52.52 -49.05
N GLN A 5 -47.71 -53.60 -48.62
CA GLN A 5 -47.76 -54.17 -47.28
C GLN A 5 -47.08 -53.31 -46.19
N GLY A 6 -47.70 -53.22 -45.02
CA GLY A 6 -47.10 -52.80 -43.75
C GLY A 6 -47.42 -53.83 -42.66
N SER A 7 -46.38 -54.48 -42.15
CA SER A 7 -46.38 -55.54 -41.12
C SER A 7 -44.98 -55.49 -40.51
N THR A 8 -44.69 -55.61 -39.20
CA THR A 8 -45.42 -56.21 -38.08
C THR A 8 -44.82 -55.77 -36.74
N HIS A 9 -45.62 -56.08 -35.70
CA HIS A 9 -45.47 -56.13 -34.24
C HIS A 9 -44.21 -56.82 -33.63
N PRO A 10 -44.06 -56.90 -32.27
CA PRO A 10 -42.80 -56.70 -31.56
C PRO A 10 -42.39 -57.92 -30.68
N GLU A 11 -41.49 -57.65 -29.72
CA GLU A 11 -41.15 -58.42 -28.50
C GLU A 11 -39.96 -59.40 -28.52
N ALA A 12 -38.83 -58.85 -28.04
CA ALA A 12 -38.03 -59.27 -26.88
C ALA A 12 -37.89 -60.77 -26.53
N HIS A 13 -36.68 -61.32 -26.75
CA HIS A 13 -35.66 -61.55 -25.70
C HIS A 13 -34.47 -62.32 -26.29
N ARG A 14 -33.27 -61.72 -26.27
CA ARG A 14 -32.02 -62.49 -26.30
C ARG A 14 -30.88 -61.72 -25.64
N ARG A 15 -30.34 -62.29 -24.56
CA ARG A 15 -29.06 -61.92 -23.94
C ARG A 15 -27.92 -62.11 -24.94
N ARG A 16 -27.02 -61.13 -25.05
CA ARG A 16 -25.56 -61.28 -25.27
C ARG A 16 -24.91 -59.89 -25.32
N SER A 17 -23.93 -59.67 -24.45
CA SER A 17 -23.07 -58.48 -24.39
C SER A 17 -22.14 -58.37 -25.60
N PRO A 18 -21.86 -57.15 -26.06
CA PRO A 18 -20.54 -56.72 -26.56
C PRO A 18 -20.13 -55.40 -25.85
N SER A 19 -18.93 -54.85 -25.86
CA SER A 19 -17.63 -55.19 -26.43
C SER A 19 -16.68 -54.16 -25.81
N SER A 20 -15.61 -54.61 -25.15
CA SER A 20 -14.48 -53.79 -24.73
C SER A 20 -13.63 -53.41 -25.94
N ALA A 21 -13.66 -52.15 -26.36
CA ALA A 21 -12.73 -51.60 -27.32
C ALA A 21 -11.83 -50.56 -26.63
N SER A 22 -10.64 -51.05 -26.25
CA SER A 22 -9.37 -50.35 -26.07
C SER A 22 -9.34 -48.87 -26.52
N CYS A 23 -9.23 -47.94 -25.56
CA CYS A 23 -8.81 -46.56 -25.82
C CYS A 23 -7.30 -46.52 -26.15
N PRO A 24 -6.86 -45.84 -27.21
CA PRO A 24 -5.45 -45.63 -27.48
C PRO A 24 -4.86 -44.66 -26.44
N GLY A 25 -3.71 -45.05 -25.90
CA GLY A 25 -3.04 -44.41 -24.78
C GLY A 25 -2.74 -42.93 -25.01
N ARG A 26 -3.07 -42.12 -24.00
CA ARG A 26 -2.45 -40.81 -23.84
C ARG A 26 -0.97 -41.03 -23.58
N HIS A 27 -0.15 -40.66 -24.55
CA HIS A 27 1.23 -40.32 -24.28
C HIS A 27 1.22 -39.20 -23.23
N TYR A 28 1.63 -39.53 -22.00
CA TYR A 28 2.06 -38.54 -21.02
C TYR A 28 3.26 -37.84 -21.63
N ALA A 29 3.04 -36.67 -22.24
CA ALA A 29 4.08 -35.68 -22.29
C ALA A 29 4.46 -35.44 -20.82
N GLN A 30 5.72 -35.70 -20.47
CA GLN A 30 6.27 -35.35 -19.17
C GLN A 30 6.13 -33.84 -19.02
N GLY A 31 5.02 -33.41 -18.43
CA GLY A 31 4.87 -32.05 -17.94
C GLY A 31 5.92 -31.90 -16.85
N PHE A 32 6.90 -31.04 -17.08
CA PHE A 32 7.68 -30.48 -15.98
C PHE A 32 6.66 -29.90 -14.99
N ILE A 33 6.42 -30.61 -13.88
CA ILE A 33 5.77 -30.00 -12.73
C ILE A 33 6.78 -28.95 -12.27
N THR A 34 6.54 -27.69 -12.61
CA THR A 34 7.24 -26.58 -11.99
C THR A 34 6.99 -26.72 -10.50
N MET A 35 8.04 -27.09 -9.73
CA MET A 35 7.97 -26.99 -8.28
C MET A 35 7.82 -25.51 -7.98
N VAL A 36 6.63 -25.15 -7.49
CA VAL A 36 6.33 -23.80 -7.03
C VAL A 36 6.41 -23.79 -5.51
N LEU A 37 6.87 -22.68 -4.96
CA LEU A 37 6.88 -22.45 -3.52
C LEU A 37 5.44 -22.47 -2.98
N ARG A 38 5.24 -23.08 -1.81
CA ARG A 38 3.92 -23.26 -1.20
C ARG A 38 3.67 -22.24 -0.09
N CYS A 39 4.72 -21.83 0.61
CA CYS A 39 4.64 -20.84 1.67
C CYS A 39 4.30 -19.47 1.07
N PRO A 40 3.19 -18.81 1.48
CA PRO A 40 2.80 -17.50 0.95
C PRO A 40 3.84 -16.40 1.17
N ARG A 41 4.79 -16.60 2.09
CA ARG A 41 5.92 -15.69 2.30
C ARG A 41 6.89 -15.64 1.13
N PHE A 42 6.94 -16.70 0.32
CA PHE A 42 7.90 -16.85 -0.78
C PHE A 42 7.23 -17.00 -2.14
N ALA A 43 6.04 -17.60 -2.18
CA ALA A 43 5.33 -17.94 -3.40
C ALA A 43 5.16 -16.74 -4.35
N GLY A 44 5.49 -16.97 -5.62
CA GLY A 44 5.40 -15.95 -6.67
C GLY A 44 6.52 -14.91 -6.68
N ASP A 45 7.51 -15.00 -5.80
CA ASP A 45 8.77 -14.24 -5.97
C ASP A 45 9.66 -14.92 -7.02
N PRO A 46 9.94 -14.29 -8.17
CA PRO A 46 10.65 -14.94 -9.27
C PRO A 46 12.08 -15.38 -8.92
N VAL A 47 12.75 -14.69 -8.00
CA VAL A 47 14.12 -15.03 -7.58
C VAL A 47 14.10 -16.26 -6.67
N LEU A 48 13.14 -16.32 -5.74
CA LEU A 48 13.02 -17.47 -4.83
C LEU A 48 12.51 -18.71 -5.57
N GLU A 49 11.57 -18.56 -6.51
CA GLU A 49 11.13 -19.65 -7.39
C GLU A 49 12.31 -20.17 -8.24
N ALA A 50 13.17 -19.28 -8.75
CA ALA A 50 14.38 -19.67 -9.47
C ALA A 50 15.40 -20.39 -8.57
N CYS A 51 15.50 -20.02 -7.29
CA CYS A 51 16.30 -20.76 -6.32
C CYS A 51 15.77 -22.19 -6.14
N LEU A 52 14.45 -22.35 -5.96
CA LEU A 52 13.80 -23.66 -5.85
C LEU A 52 13.96 -24.51 -7.12
N ALA A 53 13.84 -23.89 -8.29
CA ALA A 53 14.05 -24.54 -9.58
C ALA A 53 15.52 -24.94 -9.83
N GLY A 54 16.46 -24.39 -9.05
CA GLY A 54 17.90 -24.60 -9.22
C GLY A 54 18.50 -23.83 -10.38
N THR A 55 17.80 -22.82 -10.91
CA THR A 55 18.26 -21.94 -11.99
C THR A 55 18.90 -20.65 -11.45
N HIS A 56 18.66 -20.33 -10.18
CA HIS A 56 19.36 -19.27 -9.44
C HIS A 56 20.02 -19.81 -8.18
N ARG A 57 21.10 -19.17 -7.76
CA ARG A 57 21.74 -19.38 -6.46
C ARG A 57 21.89 -17.99 -5.85
N MET A 58 21.20 -17.74 -4.75
CA MET A 58 21.29 -16.46 -4.05
C MET A 58 22.46 -16.47 -3.05
N PHE A 59 23.39 -15.54 -3.22
CA PHE A 59 24.55 -15.36 -2.34
C PHE A 59 25.07 -13.92 -2.34
N ARG A 60 26.04 -13.61 -1.49
CA ARG A 60 26.66 -12.27 -1.42
C ARG A 60 27.23 -11.85 -2.79
N PRO A 61 27.03 -10.61 -3.25
CA PRO A 61 26.44 -9.45 -2.55
C PRO A 61 25.01 -9.13 -3.00
N GLU A 62 24.19 -10.13 -3.32
CA GLU A 62 22.82 -9.91 -3.78
C GLU A 62 21.98 -9.08 -2.79
N GLN A 63 21.00 -8.36 -3.33
CA GLN A 63 20.13 -7.49 -2.56
C GLN A 63 18.72 -7.43 -3.16
N GLY A 64 17.75 -7.00 -2.37
CA GLY A 64 16.37 -6.76 -2.78
C GLY A 64 15.35 -7.54 -1.96
N LEU A 65 14.09 -7.50 -2.38
CA LEU A 65 12.98 -8.07 -1.61
C LEU A 65 13.10 -9.59 -1.43
N ALA A 66 13.68 -10.32 -2.39
CA ALA A 66 13.92 -11.76 -2.26
C ALA A 66 14.90 -12.08 -1.12
N VAL A 67 16.00 -11.33 -1.00
CA VAL A 67 16.96 -11.45 0.11
C VAL A 67 16.28 -11.11 1.43
N LYS A 68 15.47 -10.04 1.47
CA LYS A 68 14.72 -9.64 2.66
C LYS A 68 13.78 -10.76 3.14
N ARG A 69 13.10 -11.47 2.22
CA ARG A 69 12.23 -12.61 2.55
C ARG A 69 13.01 -13.76 3.19
N VAL A 70 14.18 -14.10 2.66
CA VAL A 70 15.06 -15.11 3.26
C VAL A 70 15.53 -14.69 4.65
N GLN A 71 15.95 -13.43 4.82
CA GLN A 71 16.37 -12.90 6.11
C GLN A 71 15.24 -12.94 7.14
N ALA A 72 14.04 -12.48 6.78
CA ALA A 72 12.86 -12.52 7.63
C ALA A 72 12.47 -13.97 8.01
N ALA A 73 12.60 -14.91 7.07
CA ALA A 73 12.37 -16.34 7.33
C ALA A 73 13.38 -16.92 8.33
N LEU A 74 14.67 -16.63 8.14
CA LEU A 74 15.72 -17.04 9.07
C LEU A 74 15.47 -16.47 10.48
N ILE A 75 15.13 -15.19 10.58
CA ILE A 75 14.77 -14.55 11.86
C ILE A 75 13.58 -15.25 12.51
N ALA A 76 12.52 -15.55 11.74
CA ALA A 76 11.34 -16.25 12.25
C ALA A 76 11.66 -17.67 12.77
N LEU A 77 12.68 -18.33 12.21
CA LEU A 77 13.20 -19.62 12.66
C LEU A 77 14.26 -19.51 13.76
N GLY A 78 14.44 -18.33 14.37
CA GLY A 78 15.39 -18.10 15.45
C GLY A 78 16.86 -18.04 15.00
N ARG A 79 17.11 -17.74 13.72
CA ARG A 79 18.44 -17.57 13.13
C ARG A 79 18.69 -16.08 12.86
N PRO A 80 19.37 -15.35 13.77
CA PRO A 80 19.62 -13.92 13.58
C PRO A 80 20.55 -13.71 12.38
N VAL A 81 20.26 -12.67 11.59
CA VAL A 81 21.01 -12.31 10.37
C VAL A 81 21.88 -11.06 10.57
N GLY A 82 22.24 -10.76 11.82
CA GLY A 82 22.99 -9.58 12.21
C GLY A 82 22.12 -8.41 12.71
N PRO A 83 22.75 -7.32 13.18
CA PRO A 83 22.06 -6.18 13.79
C PRO A 83 21.24 -5.35 12.80
N ALA A 84 21.54 -5.43 11.50
CA ALA A 84 20.77 -4.77 10.45
C ALA A 84 19.37 -5.38 10.25
N GLY A 85 19.15 -6.61 10.76
CA GLY A 85 17.90 -7.34 10.58
C GLY A 85 17.69 -7.74 9.11
N ASP A 86 16.42 -7.75 8.69
CA ASP A 86 16.02 -8.05 7.33
C ASP A 86 16.13 -6.81 6.41
N ASP A 87 17.34 -6.29 6.22
CA ASP A 87 17.62 -5.10 5.40
C ASP A 87 17.61 -5.34 3.88
N GLY A 88 17.43 -6.60 3.47
CA GLY A 88 17.49 -7.06 2.08
C GLY A 88 18.88 -7.01 1.46
N PHE A 89 19.96 -7.05 2.25
CA PHE A 89 21.33 -7.16 1.76
C PHE A 89 21.98 -8.49 2.19
N PHE A 90 22.44 -9.28 1.22
CA PHE A 90 23.07 -10.57 1.51
C PHE A 90 24.53 -10.35 1.91
N GLY A 91 24.74 -9.98 3.18
CA GLY A 91 26.05 -9.77 3.79
C GLY A 91 26.65 -11.02 4.44
N PRO A 92 27.82 -10.89 5.08
CA PRO A 92 28.45 -11.96 5.85
C PRO A 92 27.53 -12.56 6.93
N ASP A 93 26.78 -11.73 7.64
CA ASP A 93 25.89 -12.19 8.72
C ASP A 93 24.71 -13.02 8.17
N THR A 94 24.14 -12.62 7.03
CA THR A 94 23.12 -13.41 6.33
C THR A 94 23.71 -14.73 5.83
N GLY A 95 24.92 -14.70 5.26
CA GLY A 95 25.63 -15.92 4.83
C GLY A 95 25.87 -16.90 5.98
N ALA A 96 26.33 -16.40 7.13
CA ALA A 96 26.54 -17.21 8.33
C ALA A 96 25.22 -17.83 8.85
N ALA A 97 24.13 -17.05 8.84
CA ALA A 97 22.81 -17.55 9.22
C ALA A 97 22.30 -18.65 8.26
N VAL A 98 22.55 -18.51 6.95
CA VAL A 98 22.22 -19.53 5.94
C VAL A 98 23.02 -20.81 6.17
N SER A 99 24.34 -20.71 6.37
CA SER A 99 25.18 -21.88 6.68
C SER A 99 24.72 -22.60 7.94
N ALA A 100 24.50 -21.86 9.03
CA ALA A 100 24.00 -22.43 10.28
C ALA A 100 22.61 -23.07 10.15
N TYR A 101 21.73 -22.50 9.33
CA TYR A 101 20.44 -23.09 9.02
C TYR A 101 20.58 -24.41 8.25
N LYS A 102 21.46 -24.46 7.25
CA LYS A 102 21.74 -25.65 6.44
C LYS A 102 22.34 -26.78 7.28
N ASP A 103 23.28 -26.46 8.17
CA ASP A 103 23.85 -27.40 9.15
C ASP A 103 22.75 -28.00 10.02
N ALA A 104 21.87 -27.16 10.57
CA ALA A 104 20.76 -27.61 11.41
C ALA A 104 19.74 -28.48 10.64
N LYS A 105 19.66 -28.33 9.31
CA LYS A 105 18.81 -29.13 8.42
C LYS A 105 19.51 -30.35 7.82
N GLY A 106 20.81 -30.53 8.04
CA GLY A 106 21.59 -31.59 7.41
C GLY A 106 21.70 -31.43 5.88
N LEU A 107 21.66 -30.20 5.38
CA LEU A 107 21.81 -29.90 3.96
C LEU A 107 23.29 -29.80 3.58
N SER A 108 23.68 -30.42 2.46
CA SER A 108 25.06 -30.38 1.93
C SER A 108 25.08 -29.83 0.50
N PRO A 109 26.07 -28.98 0.13
CA PRO A 109 27.06 -28.35 1.03
C PRO A 109 26.40 -27.34 1.98
N ASP A 110 27.07 -26.99 3.07
CA ASP A 110 26.69 -25.98 4.09
C ASP A 110 27.15 -24.56 3.72
N ASP A 111 27.56 -24.35 2.47
CA ASP A 111 28.03 -23.05 1.96
C ASP A 111 26.99 -21.92 2.18
N PRO A 112 27.41 -20.64 2.28
CA PRO A 112 26.52 -19.50 2.54
C PRO A 112 25.70 -19.11 1.30
N VAL A 113 24.96 -20.06 0.76
CA VAL A 113 24.22 -19.97 -0.50
C VAL A 113 22.82 -20.55 -0.33
N VAL A 114 21.82 -19.79 -0.77
CA VAL A 114 20.44 -20.24 -0.89
C VAL A 114 20.24 -20.78 -2.29
N GLY A 115 20.16 -22.10 -2.40
CA GLY A 115 19.79 -22.80 -3.64
C GLY A 115 18.59 -23.71 -3.40
N LYS A 116 18.35 -24.64 -4.32
CA LYS A 116 17.19 -25.55 -4.30
C LYS A 116 16.90 -26.19 -2.94
N GLY A 117 17.91 -26.81 -2.32
CA GLY A 117 17.75 -27.48 -1.03
C GLY A 117 17.40 -26.53 0.10
N THR A 118 18.10 -25.39 0.18
CA THR A 118 17.86 -24.36 1.19
C THR A 118 16.47 -23.75 1.05
N MET A 119 16.08 -23.38 -0.18
CA MET A 119 14.78 -22.76 -0.44
C MET A 119 13.63 -23.75 -0.20
N GLY A 120 13.75 -25.00 -0.64
CA GLY A 120 12.76 -26.04 -0.35
C GLY A 120 12.58 -26.26 1.15
N ALA A 121 13.68 -26.32 1.92
CA ALA A 121 13.60 -26.48 3.37
C ALA A 121 12.95 -25.26 4.06
N LEU A 122 13.28 -24.03 3.65
CA LEU A 122 12.63 -22.82 4.18
C LEU A 122 11.14 -22.80 3.86
N ASP A 123 10.76 -23.18 2.64
CA ASP A 123 9.36 -23.31 2.21
C ASP A 123 8.61 -24.33 3.07
N ASP A 124 9.19 -25.51 3.29
CA ASP A 124 8.63 -26.56 4.15
C ASP A 124 8.42 -26.09 5.60
N ASP A 125 9.43 -25.43 6.18
CA ASP A 125 9.43 -25.02 7.59
C ASP A 125 8.40 -23.95 7.94
N LEU A 126 8.14 -23.05 6.99
CA LEU A 126 7.25 -21.91 7.19
C LEU A 126 5.90 -22.09 6.47
N PHE A 127 5.69 -23.22 5.81
CA PHE A 127 4.39 -23.55 5.25
C PHE A 127 3.41 -23.94 6.36
N VAL A 128 2.22 -23.35 6.32
CA VAL A 128 1.09 -23.67 7.19
C VAL A 128 -0.01 -24.27 6.31
N ASP A 129 -0.63 -25.36 6.76
CA ASP A 129 -1.75 -26.00 6.08
C ASP A 129 -3.06 -25.86 6.89
N PRO A 130 -4.11 -25.22 6.37
CA PRO A 130 -4.16 -24.52 5.07
C PRO A 130 -3.37 -23.19 5.08
N PRO A 131 -2.79 -22.76 3.94
CA PRO A 131 -1.96 -21.54 3.87
C PRO A 131 -2.76 -20.26 4.14
N THR A 132 -4.08 -20.31 4.03
CA THR A 132 -4.99 -19.21 4.37
C THR A 132 -5.14 -18.99 5.87
N LEU A 133 -4.50 -19.81 6.72
CA LEU A 133 -4.53 -19.71 8.19
C LEU A 133 -3.12 -19.54 8.79
N ASP A 134 -2.14 -18.99 8.05
CA ASP A 134 -0.82 -18.66 8.63
C ASP A 134 -1.01 -17.66 9.80
N PRO A 135 -0.62 -18.02 11.03
CA PRO A 135 -0.86 -17.18 12.21
C PRO A 135 -0.10 -15.85 12.17
N ALA A 136 0.96 -15.72 11.36
CA ALA A 136 1.72 -14.48 11.30
C ALA A 136 1.00 -13.36 10.53
N PHE A 137 0.14 -13.70 9.58
CA PHE A 137 -0.69 -12.70 8.89
C PHE A 137 -2.10 -12.61 9.47
N LYS A 138 -2.45 -13.45 10.45
CA LYS A 138 -3.78 -13.48 11.11
C LYS A 138 -4.92 -13.49 10.06
N GLU A 139 -5.87 -12.55 10.15
CA GLU A 139 -7.00 -12.42 9.23
C GLU A 139 -6.58 -12.02 7.80
N PHE A 140 -5.34 -11.56 7.60
CA PHE A 140 -4.85 -11.15 6.28
C PHE A 140 -4.27 -12.30 5.44
N SER A 141 -4.09 -13.49 6.03
CA SER A 141 -3.52 -14.66 5.37
C SER A 141 -4.14 -14.98 4.00
N PRO A 142 -5.47 -14.98 3.82
CA PRO A 142 -6.06 -15.24 2.50
C PRO A 142 -5.59 -14.27 1.41
N PHE A 143 -5.36 -12.99 1.75
CA PHE A 143 -4.95 -11.99 0.76
C PHE A 143 -3.47 -12.08 0.41
N VAL A 144 -2.63 -12.60 1.31
CA VAL A 144 -1.22 -12.91 1.00
C VAL A 144 -1.16 -14.12 0.06
N VAL A 145 -1.92 -15.19 0.35
CA VAL A 145 -2.04 -16.37 -0.54
C VAL A 145 -2.50 -15.95 -1.94
N ASP A 146 -3.48 -15.07 -2.01
CA ASP A 146 -4.06 -14.57 -3.25
C ASP A 146 -3.20 -13.56 -4.02
N ARG A 147 -2.00 -13.23 -3.50
CA ARG A 147 -1.08 -12.20 -4.01
C ARG A 147 -1.71 -10.82 -4.12
N ARG A 148 -2.68 -10.53 -3.26
CA ARG A 148 -3.30 -9.20 -3.11
C ARG A 148 -2.57 -8.35 -2.08
N LEU A 149 -1.85 -8.98 -1.14
CA LEU A 149 -1.00 -8.31 -0.18
C LEU A 149 0.44 -8.78 -0.35
N GLU A 150 1.37 -7.82 -0.46
CA GLU A 150 2.79 -8.08 -0.25
C GLU A 150 2.99 -8.64 1.17
N PRO A 151 3.70 -9.77 1.36
CA PRO A 151 3.91 -10.37 2.68
C PRO A 151 4.34 -9.39 3.77
N PHE A 152 5.27 -8.47 3.50
CA PHE A 152 5.67 -7.46 4.49
C PHE A 152 4.55 -6.49 4.87
N ALA A 153 3.69 -6.11 3.92
CA ALA A 153 2.49 -5.34 4.23
C ALA A 153 1.48 -6.16 5.05
N GLY A 154 1.33 -7.46 4.75
CA GLY A 154 0.51 -8.38 5.54
C GLY A 154 0.96 -8.49 7.00
N LEU A 155 2.27 -8.55 7.25
CA LEU A 155 2.83 -8.57 8.61
C LEU A 155 2.54 -7.27 9.37
N GLU A 156 2.72 -6.12 8.73
CA GLU A 156 2.40 -4.82 9.34
C GLU A 156 0.90 -4.69 9.66
N LEU A 157 0.03 -5.12 8.74
CA LEU A 157 -1.42 -5.12 8.97
C LEU A 157 -1.82 -6.05 10.11
N ALA A 158 -1.17 -7.22 10.24
CA ALA A 158 -1.37 -8.13 11.35
C ALA A 158 -0.94 -7.51 12.70
N VAL A 159 0.08 -6.66 12.71
CA VAL A 159 0.43 -5.86 13.91
C VAL A 159 -0.64 -4.81 14.20
N LEU A 160 -1.12 -4.09 13.19
CA LEU A 160 -2.15 -3.06 13.37
C LEU A 160 -3.43 -3.65 13.98
N ILE A 161 -3.92 -4.79 13.48
CA ILE A 161 -5.16 -5.41 13.99
C ILE A 161 -5.02 -5.97 15.40
N ASP A 162 -3.80 -6.27 15.87
CA ASP A 162 -3.55 -6.81 17.22
C ASP A 162 -3.42 -5.74 18.31
N THR A 163 -3.43 -4.46 17.92
CA THR A 163 -3.39 -3.34 18.87
C THR A 163 -4.72 -3.18 19.63
N PRO A 164 -4.77 -2.42 20.75
CA PRO A 164 -5.99 -2.25 21.53
C PRO A 164 -7.19 -1.81 20.68
N LEU A 165 -8.37 -2.39 20.93
CA LEU A 165 -9.57 -2.23 20.10
C LEU A 165 -10.02 -0.77 19.91
N ASN A 166 -9.69 0.11 20.85
CA ASN A 166 -10.03 1.52 20.83
C ASN A 166 -8.94 2.42 20.19
N SER A 167 -7.89 1.82 19.62
CA SER A 167 -6.79 2.54 18.97
C SER A 167 -7.07 2.78 17.49
N TRP A 168 -6.44 3.82 16.94
CA TRP A 168 -6.48 4.14 15.52
C TRP A 168 -5.78 3.08 14.69
N ARG A 169 -4.70 2.48 15.22
CA ARG A 169 -4.03 1.33 14.58
C ARG A 169 -4.98 0.15 14.38
N HIS A 170 -5.75 -0.24 15.40
CA HIS A 170 -6.72 -1.33 15.28
C HIS A 170 -7.82 -0.99 14.26
N MET A 171 -8.34 0.25 14.31
CA MET A 171 -9.33 0.75 13.35
C MET A 171 -8.82 0.66 11.90
N LEU A 172 -7.58 1.05 11.64
CA LEU A 172 -6.99 0.96 10.30
C LEU A 172 -6.84 -0.49 9.84
N GLY A 173 -6.37 -1.40 10.69
CA GLY A 173 -6.32 -2.84 10.38
C GLY A 173 -7.71 -3.39 10.02
N ARG A 174 -8.72 -3.08 10.83
CA ARG A 174 -10.13 -3.45 10.58
C ARG A 174 -10.65 -2.88 9.25
N PHE A 175 -10.41 -1.60 9.00
CA PHE A 175 -10.79 -0.93 7.77
C PHE A 175 -10.15 -1.61 6.55
N THR A 176 -8.86 -1.93 6.60
CA THR A 176 -8.16 -2.62 5.50
C THR A 176 -8.78 -3.99 5.24
N LEU A 177 -9.09 -4.75 6.28
CA LEU A 177 -9.74 -6.05 6.17
C LEU A 177 -11.12 -5.94 5.49
N ASP A 178 -11.95 -4.98 5.94
CA ASP A 178 -13.26 -4.71 5.35
C ASP A 178 -13.15 -4.25 3.87
N ALA A 179 -12.14 -3.42 3.57
CA ALA A 179 -11.90 -2.92 2.21
C ALA A 179 -11.43 -4.02 1.24
N LEU A 180 -10.56 -4.94 1.71
CA LEU A 180 -10.10 -6.09 0.94
C LEU A 180 -11.23 -7.10 0.72
N ASN A 181 -12.04 -7.38 1.74
CA ASN A 181 -13.19 -8.29 1.63
C ASN A 181 -14.25 -7.76 0.67
N SER A 182 -14.55 -6.47 0.71
CA SER A 182 -15.52 -5.83 -0.18
C SER A 182 -14.99 -5.54 -1.59
N SER A 183 -13.69 -5.80 -1.85
CA SER A 183 -12.99 -5.44 -3.09
C SER A 183 -13.01 -3.93 -3.40
N THR A 184 -13.35 -3.08 -2.43
CA THR A 184 -13.15 -1.63 -2.55
C THR A 184 -11.66 -1.27 -2.52
N LEU A 185 -10.82 -2.15 -1.96
CA LEU A 185 -9.38 -2.20 -2.12
C LEU A 185 -8.98 -3.53 -2.77
N LEU A 186 -8.41 -3.49 -3.98
CA LEU A 186 -7.98 -4.70 -4.69
C LEU A 186 -6.74 -5.34 -4.06
N GLY A 187 -5.82 -4.54 -3.53
CA GLY A 187 -4.59 -5.03 -2.94
C GLY A 187 -3.62 -3.92 -2.54
N ILE A 188 -2.55 -4.33 -1.85
CA ILE A 188 -1.42 -3.50 -1.44
C ILE A 188 -0.16 -4.29 -1.80
N VAL A 189 0.56 -3.88 -2.84
CA VAL A 189 1.73 -4.63 -3.35
C VAL A 189 2.96 -3.73 -3.49
N ALA A 190 4.14 -4.35 -3.51
CA ALA A 190 5.36 -3.65 -3.90
C ALA A 190 5.22 -3.12 -5.35
N MET A 191 5.83 -1.97 -5.66
CA MET A 191 5.80 -1.39 -7.01
C MET A 191 6.36 -2.35 -8.06
N SER A 192 7.46 -3.06 -7.73
CA SER A 192 8.04 -4.10 -8.60
C SER A 192 7.10 -5.30 -8.84
N ARG A 193 6.05 -5.44 -8.03
CA ARG A 193 5.05 -6.50 -8.09
C ARG A 193 3.66 -6.00 -8.50
N SER A 194 3.55 -4.77 -9.01
CA SER A 194 2.27 -4.19 -9.45
C SER A 194 1.48 -5.10 -10.40
N LEU A 195 2.17 -5.86 -11.27
CA LEU A 195 1.54 -6.81 -12.20
C LEU A 195 0.79 -7.95 -11.53
N ASP A 196 1.06 -8.28 -10.26
CA ASP A 196 0.28 -9.27 -9.50
C ASP A 196 -1.21 -8.87 -9.39
N LEU A 197 -1.52 -7.57 -9.51
CA LEU A 197 -2.89 -7.05 -9.48
C LEU A 197 -3.54 -6.90 -10.85
N ARG A 198 -2.79 -7.05 -11.96
CA ARG A 198 -3.26 -6.67 -13.31
C ARG A 198 -4.53 -7.40 -13.72
N ASP A 199 -4.56 -8.72 -13.63
CA ASP A 199 -5.71 -9.51 -14.07
C ASP A 199 -6.96 -9.21 -13.22
N ARG A 200 -6.77 -9.04 -11.90
CA ARG A 200 -7.83 -8.65 -10.97
C ARG A 200 -8.37 -7.26 -11.30
N PHE A 201 -7.48 -6.32 -11.62
CA PHE A 201 -7.86 -4.99 -12.05
C PHE A 201 -8.63 -5.02 -13.37
N LEU A 202 -8.15 -5.72 -14.40
CA LEU A 202 -8.83 -5.77 -15.70
C LEU A 202 -10.22 -6.42 -15.61
N ALA A 203 -10.39 -7.38 -14.69
CA ALA A 203 -11.69 -7.95 -14.37
C ALA A 203 -12.63 -6.92 -13.72
N ALA A 204 -12.13 -6.10 -12.79
CA ALA A 204 -12.93 -5.15 -12.00
C ALA A 204 -13.16 -3.79 -12.68
N ALA A 205 -12.18 -3.27 -13.41
CA ALA A 205 -12.15 -1.92 -13.96
C ALA A 205 -13.12 -1.74 -15.13
N ALA A 206 -13.72 -0.54 -15.22
CA ALA A 206 -14.43 -0.10 -16.41
C ALA A 206 -13.46 -0.11 -17.60
N PRO A 207 -13.89 -0.58 -18.80
CA PRO A 207 -13.00 -0.66 -19.98
C PRO A 207 -12.32 0.66 -20.35
N THR A 208 -13.00 1.78 -20.07
CA THR A 208 -12.50 3.14 -20.25
C THR A 208 -12.69 3.91 -18.95
N GLN A 209 -11.64 4.56 -18.49
CA GLN A 209 -11.64 5.39 -17.29
C GLN A 209 -12.22 6.78 -17.58
N PRO A 210 -12.66 7.56 -16.56
CA PRO A 210 -13.28 8.88 -16.77
C PRO A 210 -12.43 9.89 -17.55
N ASN A 211 -11.10 9.73 -17.53
CA ASN A 211 -10.15 10.56 -18.27
C ASN A 211 -9.94 10.10 -19.73
N GLY A 212 -10.66 9.06 -20.17
CA GLY A 212 -10.55 8.48 -21.52
C GLY A 212 -9.50 7.38 -21.67
N THR A 213 -8.68 7.11 -20.65
CA THR A 213 -7.65 6.07 -20.69
C THR A 213 -8.27 4.67 -20.69
N SER A 214 -7.77 3.77 -21.54
CA SER A 214 -8.15 2.36 -21.54
C SER A 214 -7.65 1.66 -20.27
N ALA A 215 -8.45 0.79 -19.67
CA ALA A 215 -7.99 -0.04 -18.55
C ALA A 215 -6.83 -0.97 -18.95
N ALA A 216 -6.74 -1.40 -20.21
CA ALA A 216 -5.64 -2.24 -20.69
C ALA A 216 -4.27 -1.53 -20.61
N ASP A 217 -4.28 -0.20 -20.76
CA ASP A 217 -3.07 0.64 -20.80
C ASP A 217 -2.73 1.20 -19.41
N PHE A 218 -3.47 0.79 -18.37
CA PHE A 218 -3.35 1.35 -17.02
C PHE A 218 -2.10 0.86 -16.27
N PHE A 219 -1.68 -0.38 -16.53
CA PHE A 219 -0.43 -0.94 -16.00
C PHE A 219 0.67 -0.75 -17.04
N ASP A 220 1.25 0.44 -17.08
CA ASP A 220 2.41 0.79 -17.90
C ASP A 220 3.67 1.01 -17.05
N ASP A 221 4.81 1.25 -17.69
CA ASP A 221 6.07 1.52 -17.01
C ASP A 221 6.03 2.84 -16.20
N ALA A 222 5.10 3.76 -16.52
CA ALA A 222 4.92 5.01 -15.79
C ALA A 222 4.26 4.80 -14.41
N LEU A 223 3.51 3.71 -14.23
CA LEU A 223 3.02 3.28 -12.92
C LEU A 223 4.15 2.80 -11.99
N ILE A 224 5.27 2.33 -12.56
CA ILE A 224 6.40 1.73 -11.82
C ILE A 224 7.55 2.71 -11.57
N THR A 225 7.72 3.70 -12.45
CA THR A 225 8.82 4.68 -12.42
C THR A 225 8.53 5.94 -11.60
N ASP A 226 7.45 5.94 -10.82
CA ASP A 226 7.07 7.06 -9.95
C ASP A 226 8.00 7.17 -8.73
N ASP A 227 8.35 8.40 -8.35
CA ASP A 227 9.20 8.70 -7.20
C ASP A 227 8.44 8.63 -5.86
N ALA A 228 7.11 8.48 -5.90
CA ALA A 228 6.26 8.37 -4.73
C ALA A 228 6.67 7.20 -3.82
N VAL A 229 6.71 7.43 -2.49
CA VAL A 229 7.05 6.39 -1.50
C VAL A 229 5.94 5.35 -1.35
N GLY A 230 4.70 5.78 -1.52
CA GLY A 230 3.49 4.99 -1.63
C GLY A 230 2.55 5.68 -2.61
N ARG A 231 1.62 4.92 -3.19
CA ARG A 231 0.65 5.47 -4.14
C ARG A 231 -0.67 4.76 -4.04
N THR A 232 -1.71 5.51 -3.69
CA THR A 232 -3.10 5.08 -3.81
C THR A 232 -3.60 5.32 -5.22
N VAL A 233 -3.84 4.23 -5.95
CA VAL A 233 -4.29 4.28 -7.33
C VAL A 233 -5.78 4.02 -7.38
N THR A 234 -6.56 5.08 -7.63
CA THR A 234 -8.01 5.01 -7.72
C THR A 234 -8.47 4.83 -9.17
N PHE A 235 -9.42 3.93 -9.39
CA PHE A 235 -10.01 3.68 -10.71
C PHE A 235 -11.53 3.51 -10.60
N GLN A 236 -12.22 3.67 -11.74
CA GLN A 236 -13.64 3.37 -11.85
C GLN A 236 -13.84 1.90 -12.20
N ALA A 237 -14.64 1.20 -11.40
CA ALA A 237 -15.06 -0.17 -11.62
C ALA A 237 -16.21 -0.25 -12.64
N ARG A 238 -16.47 -1.47 -13.16
CA ARG A 238 -17.52 -1.71 -14.17
C ARG A 238 -18.93 -1.33 -13.73
N ASP A 239 -19.21 -1.42 -12.42
CA ASP A 239 -20.48 -1.01 -11.82
C ASP A 239 -20.57 0.49 -11.53
N GLY A 240 -19.56 1.27 -11.93
CA GLY A 240 -19.45 2.71 -11.74
C GLY A 240 -18.90 3.12 -10.37
N THR A 241 -18.69 2.18 -9.44
CA THR A 241 -18.09 2.47 -8.13
C THR A 241 -16.60 2.83 -8.27
N ARG A 242 -16.07 3.53 -7.26
CA ARG A 242 -14.64 3.85 -7.16
C ARG A 242 -13.95 2.76 -6.36
N GLN A 243 -12.95 2.12 -6.96
CA GLN A 243 -12.09 1.13 -6.31
C GLN A 243 -10.64 1.62 -6.34
N ALA A 244 -9.76 0.95 -5.62
CA ALA A 244 -8.36 1.34 -5.56
C ALA A 244 -7.45 0.14 -5.31
N PHE A 245 -6.17 0.34 -5.56
CA PHE A 245 -5.09 -0.47 -5.01
C PHE A 245 -3.96 0.45 -4.55
N VAL A 246 -3.09 -0.08 -3.71
CA VAL A 246 -1.94 0.65 -3.19
C VAL A 246 -0.66 0.01 -3.72
N LEU A 247 0.26 0.86 -4.19
CA LEU A 247 1.61 0.48 -4.53
C LEU A 247 2.57 1.06 -3.49
N ILE A 248 3.54 0.28 -3.05
CA ILE A 248 4.57 0.71 -2.09
C ILE A 248 5.93 0.57 -2.75
N LYS A 249 6.73 1.63 -2.69
CA LYS A 249 8.09 1.60 -3.24
C LYS A 249 8.93 0.53 -2.54
N ASP A 250 9.67 -0.25 -3.31
CA ASP A 250 10.50 -1.35 -2.78
C ASP A 250 11.48 -0.86 -1.70
N ASP A 251 12.06 0.33 -1.86
CA ASP A 251 12.96 0.94 -0.87
C ASP A 251 12.29 1.24 0.48
N VAL A 252 10.97 1.46 0.50
CA VAL A 252 10.21 1.60 1.76
C VAL A 252 10.13 0.26 2.45
N ILE A 253 9.82 -0.82 1.72
CA ILE A 253 9.75 -2.18 2.26
C ILE A 253 11.13 -2.64 2.74
N LEU A 254 12.19 -2.27 2.02
CA LEU A 254 13.58 -2.52 2.41
C LEU A 254 14.08 -1.63 3.56
N GLY A 255 13.29 -0.64 3.99
CA GLY A 255 13.66 0.28 5.07
C GLY A 255 14.78 1.26 4.72
N ARG A 256 14.99 1.52 3.41
CA ARG A 256 16.05 2.37 2.84
C ARG A 256 15.56 3.76 2.43
N GLN A 257 14.25 4.00 2.46
CA GLN A 257 13.66 5.26 2.00
C GLN A 257 13.75 6.36 3.06
N PHE A 258 14.05 7.57 2.60
CA PHE A 258 14.06 8.80 3.40
C PHE A 258 13.32 9.92 2.68
N ILE A 259 12.76 10.85 3.44
CA ILE A 259 12.35 12.16 2.94
C ILE A 259 13.49 13.14 3.22
N VAL A 260 13.92 13.88 2.21
CA VAL A 260 14.97 14.88 2.32
C VAL A 260 14.33 16.26 2.41
N ARG A 261 14.64 17.01 3.47
CA ARG A 261 14.22 18.40 3.61
C ARG A 261 15.13 19.28 2.76
N THR A 262 14.63 19.77 1.63
CA THR A 262 15.39 20.51 0.62
C THR A 262 16.10 21.75 1.18
N THR A 263 15.53 22.43 2.17
CA THR A 263 16.08 23.64 2.78
C THR A 263 17.29 23.39 3.69
N THR A 264 17.42 22.19 4.26
CA THR A 264 18.48 21.89 5.26
C THR A 264 19.33 20.66 4.92
N GLY A 265 18.89 19.84 3.95
CA GLY A 265 19.50 18.54 3.66
C GLY A 265 19.20 17.45 4.70
N GLY A 266 18.49 17.78 5.79
CA GLY A 266 18.11 16.83 6.83
C GLY A 266 17.24 15.69 6.30
N ARG A 267 17.31 14.52 6.94
CA ARG A 267 16.63 13.30 6.49
C ARG A 267 15.67 12.80 7.56
N ALA A 268 14.43 12.53 7.15
CA ALA A 268 13.45 11.82 7.97
C ALA A 268 13.26 10.41 7.42
N ARG A 269 13.31 9.39 8.28
CA ARG A 269 13.14 8.00 7.88
C ARG A 269 11.69 7.73 7.47
N VAL A 270 11.50 6.98 6.38
CA VAL A 270 10.19 6.50 5.95
C VAL A 270 10.03 5.05 6.39
N SER A 271 9.02 4.76 7.22
CA SER A 271 8.68 3.40 7.64
C SER A 271 7.58 2.81 6.77
N LEU A 272 7.58 1.48 6.61
CA LEU A 272 6.51 0.77 5.91
C LEU A 272 5.16 1.00 6.57
N GLN A 273 5.09 0.90 7.90
CA GLN A 273 3.87 1.20 8.66
C GLN A 273 3.37 2.63 8.39
N GLY A 274 4.26 3.61 8.36
CA GLY A 274 3.92 5.01 8.12
C GLY A 274 3.31 5.24 6.74
N VAL A 275 3.90 4.63 5.70
CA VAL A 275 3.34 4.67 4.34
C VAL A 275 2.02 3.94 4.27
N LEU A 276 1.89 2.76 4.89
CA LEU A 276 0.65 2.00 4.90
C LEU A 276 -0.51 2.80 5.48
N VAL A 277 -0.36 3.38 6.67
CA VAL A 277 -1.44 4.15 7.32
C VAL A 277 -1.77 5.44 6.56
N HIS A 278 -0.77 6.03 5.92
CA HIS A 278 -0.93 7.19 5.06
C HIS A 278 -1.80 6.85 3.83
N GLU A 279 -1.42 5.83 3.05
CA GLU A 279 -2.18 5.40 1.87
C GLU A 279 -3.58 4.89 2.22
N LEU A 280 -3.73 4.17 3.34
CA LEU A 280 -5.04 3.72 3.80
C LEU A 280 -5.98 4.89 4.13
N THR A 281 -5.43 6.04 4.56
CA THR A 281 -6.23 7.25 4.80
C THR A 281 -6.77 7.81 3.48
N HIS A 282 -5.99 7.79 2.41
CA HIS A 282 -6.46 8.13 1.06
C HIS A 282 -7.52 7.14 0.57
N VAL A 283 -7.27 5.83 0.68
CA VAL A 283 -8.25 4.79 0.30
C VAL A 283 -9.59 4.98 1.03
N ARG A 284 -9.57 5.34 2.31
CA ARG A 284 -10.76 5.63 3.11
C ARG A 284 -11.52 6.86 2.63
N ASN A 285 -10.82 7.86 2.09
CA ASN A 285 -11.37 9.18 1.81
C ASN A 285 -11.56 9.52 0.33
N ARG A 286 -11.41 8.55 -0.58
CA ARG A 286 -11.65 8.72 -2.03
C ARG A 286 -12.94 9.46 -2.40
N SER A 287 -14.02 9.24 -1.65
CA SER A 287 -15.28 9.96 -1.89
C SER A 287 -15.21 11.44 -1.53
N ALA A 288 -14.43 11.82 -0.52
CA ALA A 288 -14.16 13.22 -0.17
C ALA A 288 -13.25 13.88 -1.21
N GLU A 289 -12.18 13.21 -1.63
CA GLU A 289 -11.27 13.67 -2.68
C GLU A 289 -12.02 13.99 -3.99
N VAL A 290 -12.95 13.13 -4.40
CA VAL A 290 -13.81 13.40 -5.58
C VAL A 290 -14.65 14.66 -5.42
N ARG A 291 -15.10 14.99 -4.20
CA ARG A 291 -15.83 16.25 -3.96
C ARG A 291 -14.89 17.44 -4.04
N LEU A 292 -13.69 17.35 -3.47
CA LEU A 292 -12.69 18.41 -3.56
C LEU A 292 -12.32 18.72 -5.01
N LEU A 293 -12.10 17.70 -5.83
CA LEU A 293 -11.78 17.85 -7.26
C LEU A 293 -12.88 18.52 -8.10
N ARG A 294 -14.11 18.63 -7.57
CA ARG A 294 -15.24 19.32 -8.22
C ARG A 294 -15.43 20.76 -7.74
N THR A 295 -14.58 21.24 -6.85
CA THR A 295 -14.68 22.60 -6.29
C THR A 295 -14.43 23.64 -7.40
N PRO A 296 -15.37 24.55 -7.68
CA PRO A 296 -15.17 25.60 -8.68
C PRO A 296 -14.08 26.59 -8.25
N ASP A 297 -13.26 27.06 -9.19
CA ASP A 297 -12.23 28.08 -8.90
C ASP A 297 -12.82 29.43 -8.45
N THR A 298 -14.13 29.63 -8.60
CA THR A 298 -14.89 30.79 -8.13
C THR A 298 -15.36 30.67 -6.69
N ASP A 299 -15.12 29.54 -6.01
CA ASP A 299 -15.56 29.31 -4.65
C ASP A 299 -14.73 30.11 -3.63
N GLY A 300 -15.27 31.26 -3.21
CA GLY A 300 -14.66 32.10 -2.16
C GLY A 300 -14.67 31.47 -0.77
N GLY A 301 -15.41 30.38 -0.55
CA GLY A 301 -15.33 29.56 0.66
C GLY A 301 -14.14 28.61 0.67
N THR A 302 -13.45 28.45 -0.47
CA THR A 302 -12.31 27.55 -0.61
C THR A 302 -11.03 28.27 -1.04
N TYR A 303 -11.14 29.34 -1.83
CA TYR A 303 -10.01 30.10 -2.37
C TYR A 303 -10.07 31.55 -1.93
N VAL A 304 -9.04 32.04 -1.24
CA VAL A 304 -8.97 33.44 -0.80
C VAL A 304 -8.82 34.39 -2.00
N ASP A 305 -8.09 33.95 -3.03
CA ASP A 305 -7.93 34.64 -4.31
C ASP A 305 -8.51 33.78 -5.44
N THR A 306 -9.81 33.93 -5.69
CA THR A 306 -10.52 33.19 -6.74
C THR A 306 -10.09 33.62 -8.15
N ALA A 307 -9.60 34.85 -8.32
CA ALA A 307 -9.10 35.33 -9.61
C ALA A 307 -7.78 34.62 -9.96
N LEU A 308 -6.88 34.46 -8.99
CA LEU A 308 -5.67 33.66 -9.15
C LEU A 308 -5.99 32.20 -9.42
N ALA A 309 -6.94 31.59 -8.70
CA ALA A 309 -7.35 30.20 -8.92
C ALA A 309 -7.81 29.98 -10.38
N GLN A 310 -8.69 30.86 -10.88
CA GLN A 310 -9.16 30.82 -12.26
C GLN A 310 -8.02 31.00 -13.26
N ALA A 311 -7.11 31.96 -13.02
CA ALA A 311 -5.97 32.22 -13.91
C ALA A 311 -5.01 31.03 -14.01
N ARG A 312 -4.74 30.34 -12.88
CA ARG A 312 -3.89 29.14 -12.85
C ARG A 312 -4.55 27.95 -13.53
N SER A 313 -5.83 27.69 -13.23
CA SER A 313 -6.58 26.62 -13.88
C SER A 313 -6.71 26.82 -15.39
N ALA A 314 -6.80 28.05 -15.87
CA ALA A 314 -6.89 28.35 -17.31
C ALA A 314 -5.60 28.01 -18.09
N THR A 315 -4.46 27.93 -17.41
CA THR A 315 -3.14 27.74 -18.05
C THR A 315 -2.41 26.47 -17.60
N GLY A 316 -2.97 25.73 -16.66
CA GLY A 316 -2.35 24.54 -16.07
C GLY A 316 -3.38 23.54 -15.56
N ARG A 317 -2.98 22.73 -14.57
CA ARG A 317 -3.90 21.81 -13.90
C ARG A 317 -4.94 22.60 -13.08
N PRO A 318 -6.18 22.08 -12.92
CA PRO A 318 -7.20 22.73 -12.09
C PRO A 318 -6.70 22.98 -10.66
N THR A 319 -6.98 24.15 -10.10
CA THR A 319 -6.61 24.50 -8.72
C THR A 319 -7.27 23.57 -7.70
N ALA A 320 -8.40 22.97 -8.04
CA ALA A 320 -9.02 21.90 -7.27
C ALA A 320 -8.09 20.68 -7.04
N GLN A 321 -7.11 20.40 -7.92
CA GLN A 321 -6.12 19.35 -7.69
C GLN A 321 -5.08 19.75 -6.64
N VAL A 322 -4.72 21.03 -6.57
CA VAL A 322 -3.85 21.57 -5.51
C VAL A 322 -4.56 21.48 -4.15
N LEU A 323 -5.83 21.88 -4.10
CA LEU A 323 -6.70 21.72 -2.93
C LEU A 323 -6.77 20.26 -2.48
N ASP A 324 -7.12 19.34 -3.39
CA ASP A 324 -7.27 17.91 -3.11
C ASP A 324 -5.97 17.32 -2.56
N SER A 325 -4.85 17.56 -3.25
CA SER A 325 -3.53 17.10 -2.82
C SER A 325 -3.19 17.65 -1.44
N PHE A 326 -3.32 18.95 -1.21
CA PHE A 326 -2.96 19.54 0.08
C PHE A 326 -3.83 19.00 1.22
N VAL A 327 -5.16 19.04 1.07
CA VAL A 327 -6.08 18.60 2.13
C VAL A 327 -5.95 17.12 2.43
N GLY A 328 -5.87 16.27 1.39
CA GLY A 328 -5.68 14.84 1.55
C GLY A 328 -4.39 14.51 2.28
N GLU A 329 -3.30 15.17 1.90
CA GLU A 329 -1.96 14.93 2.47
C GLU A 329 -1.84 15.43 3.91
N ILE A 330 -2.50 16.53 4.29
CA ILE A 330 -2.60 17.00 5.68
C ILE A 330 -3.39 15.98 6.52
N CYS A 331 -4.55 15.51 6.04
CA CYS A 331 -5.35 14.50 6.71
C CYS A 331 -4.57 13.20 6.92
N ALA A 332 -3.92 12.67 5.88
CA ALA A 332 -3.15 11.43 5.95
C ALA A 332 -1.91 11.56 6.85
N ARG A 333 -1.26 12.73 6.90
CA ARG A 333 -0.16 12.99 7.85
C ARG A 333 -0.61 13.15 9.28
N HIS A 334 -1.80 13.69 9.50
CA HIS A 334 -2.38 13.75 10.83
C HIS A 334 -2.64 12.33 11.37
N VAL A 335 -3.26 11.45 10.57
CA VAL A 335 -3.46 10.04 10.94
C VAL A 335 -2.13 9.32 11.18
N HIS A 336 -1.12 9.54 10.33
CA HIS A 336 0.21 8.99 10.55
C HIS A 336 0.82 9.46 11.88
N TRP A 337 0.73 10.76 12.19
CA TRP A 337 1.19 11.29 13.48
C TRP A 337 0.48 10.61 14.66
N ILE A 338 -0.84 10.41 14.60
CA ILE A 338 -1.59 9.69 15.65
C ILE A 338 -1.03 8.28 15.84
N VAL A 339 -0.82 7.54 14.75
CA VAL A 339 -0.26 6.18 14.78
C VAL A 339 1.14 6.15 15.41
N VAL A 340 1.98 7.13 15.09
CA VAL A 340 3.31 7.28 15.71
C VAL A 340 3.20 7.53 17.22
N GLN A 341 2.27 8.39 17.65
CA GLN A 341 2.05 8.66 19.08
C GLN A 341 1.53 7.41 19.82
N GLU A 342 0.60 6.67 19.23
CA GLU A 342 0.11 5.41 19.80
C GLU A 342 1.23 4.35 19.89
N ALA A 343 2.08 4.23 18.88
CA ALA A 343 3.22 3.32 18.87
C ALA A 343 4.27 3.71 19.93
N ALA A 344 4.44 5.01 20.19
CA ALA A 344 5.28 5.53 21.26
C ALA A 344 4.66 5.42 22.67
N GLY A 345 3.46 4.83 22.80
CA GLY A 345 2.79 4.64 24.08
C GLY A 345 2.02 5.87 24.58
N ASN A 346 1.75 6.85 23.72
CA ASN A 346 0.99 8.06 24.03
C ASN A 346 -0.32 8.16 23.21
N PRO A 347 -1.30 7.26 23.44
CA PRO A 347 -2.56 7.25 22.69
C PRO A 347 -3.45 8.48 22.96
N PHE A 348 -3.12 9.29 23.96
CA PHE A 348 -3.88 10.49 24.31
C PHE A 348 -3.34 11.77 23.67
N ALA A 349 -2.16 11.72 23.03
CA ALA A 349 -1.57 12.87 22.34
C ALA A 349 -2.57 13.65 21.46
N PRO A 350 -3.41 12.98 20.64
CA PRO A 350 -4.35 13.69 19.76
C PRO A 350 -5.39 14.52 20.53
N ARG A 351 -5.75 14.11 21.76
CA ARG A 351 -6.74 14.79 22.60
C ARG A 351 -6.24 16.09 23.20
N PHE A 352 -4.93 16.28 23.24
CA PHE A 352 -4.29 17.43 23.85
C PHE A 352 -3.47 18.25 22.85
N LEU A 353 -3.60 17.97 21.55
CA LEU A 353 -2.94 18.72 20.51
C LEU A 353 -3.48 20.16 20.45
N PRO A 354 -2.66 21.19 20.74
CA PRO A 354 -3.12 22.57 20.66
C PRO A 354 -3.36 22.98 19.19
N PRO A 355 -4.49 23.63 18.87
CA PRO A 355 -4.78 24.08 17.51
C PRO A 355 -3.68 24.96 16.90
N GLY A 356 -3.03 25.81 17.71
CA GLY A 356 -1.91 26.65 17.26
C GLY A 356 -0.69 25.85 16.76
N LYS A 357 -0.43 24.66 17.32
CA LYS A 357 0.67 23.78 16.88
C LYS A 357 0.35 23.07 15.57
N LEU A 358 -0.89 22.62 15.42
CA LEU A 358 -1.36 22.06 14.14
C LEU A 358 -1.37 23.12 13.04
N ALA A 359 -1.77 24.35 13.37
CA ALA A 359 -1.74 25.46 12.43
C ALA A 359 -0.31 25.76 11.94
N GLU A 360 0.67 25.74 12.85
CA GLU A 360 2.09 25.88 12.52
C GLU A 360 2.61 24.72 11.66
N ALA A 361 2.20 23.48 11.96
CA ALA A 361 2.51 22.31 11.15
C ALA A 361 1.97 22.44 9.71
N VAL A 362 0.71 22.86 9.54
CA VAL A 362 0.11 23.07 8.22
C VAL A 362 0.79 24.21 7.47
N ARG A 363 1.15 25.30 8.16
CA ARG A 363 1.95 26.39 7.60
C ARG A 363 3.31 25.91 7.10
N PHE A 364 4.00 25.08 7.87
CA PHE A 364 5.27 24.48 7.46
C PHE A 364 5.13 23.74 6.13
N TYR A 365 4.10 22.89 5.98
CA TYR A 365 3.84 22.20 4.72
C TYR A 365 3.54 23.15 3.55
N ALA A 366 2.77 24.21 3.82
CA ALA A 366 2.40 25.17 2.78
C ALA A 366 3.54 26.07 2.30
N GLN A 367 4.60 26.27 3.10
CA GLN A 367 5.70 27.20 2.77
C GLN A 367 7.05 26.52 2.50
N GLU A 368 7.36 25.45 3.23
CA GLU A 368 8.66 24.78 3.12
C GLU A 368 8.59 23.49 2.31
N VAL A 369 7.39 22.94 2.15
CA VAL A 369 7.11 21.72 1.40
C VAL A 369 6.16 22.00 0.21
N THR A 370 6.01 23.28 -0.16
CA THR A 370 5.09 23.78 -1.19
C THR A 370 5.20 23.04 -2.52
N GLY A 371 6.41 22.62 -2.90
CA GLY A 371 6.67 21.92 -4.16
C GLY A 371 5.92 20.59 -4.31
N LEU A 372 5.50 19.95 -3.22
CA LEU A 372 4.66 18.74 -3.28
C LEU A 372 3.22 19.04 -3.71
N PHE A 373 2.72 20.25 -3.42
CA PHE A 373 1.30 20.57 -3.55
C PHE A 373 1.02 21.55 -4.69
N ASP A 374 2.02 22.33 -5.13
CA ASP A 374 1.81 23.48 -6.00
C ASP A 374 1.89 23.16 -7.50
N SER A 375 1.09 22.18 -7.93
CA SER A 375 1.09 21.65 -9.29
C SER A 375 0.73 22.68 -10.39
N ASN A 376 0.12 23.81 -10.04
CA ASN A 376 -0.28 24.85 -10.98
C ASN A 376 0.17 26.28 -10.59
N GLY A 377 0.92 26.45 -9.50
CA GLY A 377 1.42 27.76 -9.05
C GLY A 377 0.44 28.58 -8.18
N TYR A 378 -0.72 28.03 -7.81
CA TYR A 378 -1.68 28.71 -6.95
C TYR A 378 -1.12 28.95 -5.54
N LEU A 379 -0.59 27.91 -4.89
CA LEU A 379 -0.13 28.00 -3.50
C LEU A 379 1.11 28.89 -3.39
N THR A 380 2.05 28.81 -4.33
CA THR A 380 3.16 29.78 -4.41
C THR A 380 2.64 31.21 -4.60
N GLY A 381 1.61 31.40 -5.43
CA GLY A 381 0.97 32.71 -5.61
C GLY A 381 0.39 33.25 -4.31
N ILE A 382 -0.30 32.43 -3.53
CA ILE A 382 -0.82 32.79 -2.20
C ILE A 382 0.31 33.12 -1.21
N VAL A 383 1.37 32.30 -1.16
CA VAL A 383 2.54 32.55 -0.30
C VAL A 383 3.17 33.91 -0.62
N ASN A 384 3.27 34.27 -1.89
CA ASN A 384 3.84 35.55 -2.33
C ASN A 384 2.98 36.77 -1.97
N GLN A 385 1.69 36.59 -1.68
CA GLN A 385 0.82 37.66 -1.19
C GLN A 385 1.03 37.96 0.30
N GLY A 386 1.83 37.13 1.00
CA GLY A 386 2.26 37.35 2.36
C GLY A 386 1.53 36.47 3.39
N ARG A 387 2.06 36.51 4.62
CA ARG A 387 1.65 35.61 5.71
C ARG A 387 0.17 35.67 6.05
N ALA A 388 -0.43 36.87 6.05
CA ALA A 388 -1.84 37.04 6.39
C ALA A 388 -2.75 36.30 5.38
N THR A 389 -2.51 36.48 4.08
CA THR A 389 -3.26 35.80 3.02
C THR A 389 -3.06 34.29 3.06
N LEU A 390 -1.83 33.83 3.29
CA LEU A 390 -1.56 32.41 3.47
C LEU A 390 -2.38 31.82 4.62
N LEU A 391 -2.35 32.43 5.81
CA LEU A 391 -3.10 31.91 6.96
C LEU A 391 -4.61 31.93 6.71
N GLN A 392 -5.14 32.92 5.99
CA GLN A 392 -6.53 32.90 5.54
C GLN A 392 -6.82 31.72 4.60
N GLN A 393 -5.94 31.45 3.63
CA GLN A 393 -6.09 30.30 2.73
C GLN A 393 -6.06 28.97 3.49
N LEU A 394 -5.13 28.83 4.44
CA LEU A 394 -5.03 27.62 5.27
C LEU A 394 -6.25 27.46 6.17
N SER A 395 -6.82 28.55 6.69
CA SER A 395 -8.10 28.50 7.41
C SER A 395 -9.20 27.89 6.54
N LEU A 396 -9.35 28.32 5.28
CA LEU A 396 -10.36 27.75 4.38
C LEU A 396 -10.11 26.26 4.12
N TRP A 397 -8.86 25.86 3.85
CA TRP A 397 -8.53 24.46 3.57
C TRP A 397 -8.62 23.54 4.79
N LEU A 398 -8.37 24.05 6.00
CA LEU A 398 -8.60 23.32 7.25
C LEU A 398 -10.10 23.03 7.45
N GLN A 399 -10.99 23.92 7.01
CA GLN A 399 -12.43 23.62 6.98
C GLN A 399 -12.74 22.49 5.99
N ARG A 400 -12.02 22.39 4.87
CA ARG A 400 -12.17 21.28 3.91
C ARG A 400 -11.66 19.93 4.46
N CYS A 401 -10.69 19.93 5.38
CA CYS A 401 -10.20 18.71 6.06
C CYS A 401 -11.32 18.00 6.84
N ARG A 402 -12.32 18.75 7.31
CA ARG A 402 -13.49 18.23 8.04
C ARG A 402 -14.42 17.35 7.18
N GLU A 403 -14.26 17.37 5.86
CA GLU A 403 -15.00 16.45 4.97
C GLU A 403 -14.45 15.02 4.95
N PHE A 404 -13.29 14.79 5.58
CA PHE A 404 -12.61 13.50 5.63
C PHE A 404 -13.07 12.71 6.86
N SER A 405 -13.35 11.42 6.66
CA SER A 405 -13.51 10.44 7.75
C SER A 405 -12.14 9.91 8.12
N LEU A 406 -11.58 10.37 9.23
CA LEU A 406 -10.28 9.91 9.71
C LEU A 406 -10.40 8.69 10.65
N THR A 407 -11.57 8.50 11.26
CA THR A 407 -11.85 7.42 12.21
C THR A 407 -13.31 6.97 12.10
N ASP A 408 -13.59 5.72 12.47
CA ASP A 408 -14.96 5.17 12.57
C ASP A 408 -15.55 5.33 13.98
N ASN A 409 -14.75 5.80 14.95
CA ASN A 409 -15.21 6.12 16.29
C ASN A 409 -15.88 7.51 16.30
N PRO A 410 -17.18 7.64 16.63
CA PRO A 410 -17.90 8.91 16.61
C PRO A 410 -17.30 9.99 17.53
N ASP A 411 -16.81 9.61 18.70
CA ASP A 411 -16.23 10.56 19.67
C ASP A 411 -14.87 11.08 19.20
N GLU A 412 -14.01 10.20 18.67
CA GLU A 412 -12.76 10.62 18.02
C GLU A 412 -13.06 11.46 16.77
N SER A 413 -14.11 11.13 15.99
CA SER A 413 -14.51 11.91 14.82
C SER A 413 -14.97 13.32 15.19
N ALA A 414 -15.81 13.48 16.21
CA ALA A 414 -16.28 14.78 16.67
C ALA A 414 -15.14 15.64 17.24
N ARG A 415 -14.19 15.02 17.94
CA ARG A 415 -12.99 15.69 18.43
C ARG A 415 -12.10 16.18 17.29
N THR A 416 -11.82 15.34 16.30
CA THR A 416 -10.98 15.74 15.19
C THR A 416 -11.65 16.81 14.33
N ASP A 417 -12.98 16.77 14.17
CA ASP A 417 -13.74 17.86 13.55
C ASP A 417 -13.56 19.19 14.31
N THR A 418 -13.68 19.15 15.64
CA THR A 418 -13.47 20.32 16.52
C THR A 418 -12.03 20.83 16.41
N LEU A 419 -11.03 19.95 16.44
CA LEU A 419 -9.62 20.31 16.30
C LEU A 419 -9.35 21.05 14.98
N PHE A 420 -9.85 20.54 13.85
CA PHE A 420 -9.67 21.21 12.55
C PHE A 420 -10.41 22.55 12.49
N ALA A 421 -11.61 22.64 13.07
CA ALA A 421 -12.34 23.91 13.17
C ALA A 421 -11.59 24.95 14.02
N ASP A 422 -11.12 24.57 15.21
CA ASP A 422 -10.36 25.46 16.09
C ASP A 422 -9.01 25.87 15.48
N THR A 423 -8.40 24.98 14.70
CA THR A 423 -7.15 25.25 13.97
C THR A 423 -7.38 26.24 12.83
N ALA A 424 -8.48 26.09 12.08
CA ALA A 424 -8.88 27.05 11.05
C ALA A 424 -9.09 28.43 11.67
N ASP A 425 -9.82 28.49 12.78
CA ASP A 425 -10.05 29.70 13.57
C ASP A 425 -8.75 30.36 14.06
N ALA A 426 -7.79 29.56 14.51
CA ALA A 426 -6.47 30.05 14.91
C ALA A 426 -5.71 30.67 13.71
N CYS A 427 -5.73 30.01 12.55
CA CYS A 427 -5.21 30.56 11.29
C CYS A 427 -5.89 31.88 10.90
N ALA A 428 -7.22 31.95 10.94
CA ALA A 428 -7.98 33.16 10.60
C ALA A 428 -7.63 34.35 11.51
N ARG A 429 -7.36 34.10 12.79
CA ARG A 429 -6.89 35.12 13.76
C ARG A 429 -5.40 35.42 13.66
N GLY A 430 -4.65 34.72 12.81
CA GLY A 430 -3.19 34.84 12.71
C GLY A 430 -2.43 34.24 13.91
N THR A 431 -3.09 33.43 14.74
CA THR A 431 -2.52 32.80 15.93
C THR A 431 -1.95 31.44 15.56
N VAL A 432 -0.64 31.38 15.34
CA VAL A 432 0.11 30.11 15.16
C VAL A 432 1.20 30.02 16.21
N ASP A 433 1.47 28.80 16.68
CA ASP A 433 2.55 28.54 17.63
C ASP A 433 3.91 28.57 16.92
N THR A 434 4.99 28.63 17.70
CA THR A 434 6.37 28.54 17.20
C THR A 434 6.83 27.10 16.96
N GLN A 435 6.16 26.13 17.57
CA GLN A 435 6.49 24.71 17.44
C GLN A 435 5.37 23.96 16.74
N ALA A 436 5.68 23.39 15.57
CA ALA A 436 4.78 22.52 14.84
C ALA A 436 4.57 21.18 15.58
N ASP A 437 3.35 20.67 15.57
CA ASP A 437 3.00 19.32 16.02
C ASP A 437 1.71 18.85 15.32
N GLY A 438 1.35 17.58 15.44
CA GLY A 438 0.11 17.04 14.91
C GLY A 438 0.18 16.51 13.48
N LEU A 439 1.32 16.61 12.80
CA LEU A 439 1.59 16.02 11.49
C LEU A 439 2.93 15.29 11.54
N PHE A 440 3.17 14.37 10.61
CA PHE A 440 4.47 13.72 10.45
C PHE A 440 4.83 13.57 8.96
N PRO A 441 6.09 13.81 8.55
CA PRO A 441 7.18 14.37 9.37
C PRO A 441 7.05 15.89 9.56
N LEU A 442 7.74 16.41 10.55
CA LEU A 442 7.91 17.82 10.88
C LEU A 442 9.40 18.16 11.00
N PRO A 443 9.79 19.45 11.09
CA PRO A 443 11.20 19.84 11.13
C PRO A 443 12.07 19.05 12.12
N ALA A 444 11.53 18.68 13.28
CA ALA A 444 12.24 17.92 14.31
C ALA A 444 12.51 16.45 13.93
N ASP A 445 11.78 15.89 12.97
CA ASP A 445 11.95 14.51 12.50
C ASP A 445 13.09 14.39 11.47
N PHE A 446 13.58 15.52 10.96
CA PHE A 446 14.71 15.56 10.04
C PHE A 446 16.01 15.66 10.82
N THR A 447 16.71 14.53 10.94
CA THR A 447 18.04 14.48 11.54
C THR A 447 19.12 14.83 10.51
N GLU A 448 20.24 15.39 10.94
CA GLU A 448 21.41 15.56 10.08
C GLU A 448 21.87 14.21 9.52
N PRO A 449 22.37 14.13 8.28
CA PRO A 449 22.98 12.90 7.78
C PRO A 449 24.15 12.53 8.69
N PRO A 450 24.40 11.22 8.96
CA PRO A 450 25.62 10.83 9.65
C PRO A 450 26.83 11.38 8.89
N PRO A 451 27.90 11.81 9.57
CA PRO A 451 29.12 12.22 8.90
C PRO A 451 29.58 11.07 8.00
N THR A 452 29.82 11.40 6.73
CA THR A 452 30.21 10.48 5.66
C THR A 452 31.46 9.68 5.96
#